data_AF-A0A3S0F2T5-F1
#
_entry.id   AF-A0A3S0F2T5-F1
#
_cell.length_a   1.000
_cell.length_b   1.000
_cell.length_c   1.000
_cell.angle_alpha   90.00
_cell.angle_beta   90.00
_cell.angle_gamma   90.00
#
_symmetry.space_group_name_H-M   'P 1'
#
loop_
_entity.id
_entity.type
_entity.pdbx_description
1 polymer ?
#
loop_
_entity_poly.entity_id
_entity_poly.type
_entity_poly.pdbx_seq_one_letter_code
_entity_poly.pdbx_strand_id
1 'polypeptide(L)' 'MDQHKVVYLSGEGRLPSSNWPGEPSDLALNLPLDASKRLGMRFHQNAVLWCDAKAIPHLVLLM' A
#
# COMPACT_ATOMS: atom_id res chain seq x y z
N MET A 1 -8.91 1.90 23.36
CA MET A 1 -7.87 2.08 22.33
C MET A 1 -8.03 0.91 21.38
N ASP A 2 -8.81 1.10 20.31
CA ASP A 2 -9.01 0.04 19.33
C ASP A 2 -7.67 -0.23 18.64
N GLN A 3 -7.21 -1.48 18.67
CA GLN A 3 -6.02 -1.87 17.92
C GLN A 3 -6.38 -1.81 16.44
N HIS A 4 -5.82 -0.84 15.71
CA HIS A 4 -5.97 -0.74 14.26
C HIS A 4 -5.34 -1.98 13.61
N LYS A 5 -6.16 -3.00 13.33
CA LYS A 5 -5.69 -4.24 12.70
C LYS A 5 -5.49 -4.01 11.21
N VAL A 6 -4.24 -4.12 10.76
CA VAL A 6 -3.90 -4.17 9.33
C VAL A 6 -4.14 -5.60 8.83
N VAL A 7 -4.79 -5.72 7.67
CA VAL A 7 -5.01 -7.02 7.01
C VAL A 7 -4.12 -7.10 5.79
N TYR A 8 -3.32 -8.15 5.71
CA TYR A 8 -2.40 -8.38 4.60
C TYR A 8 -2.94 -9.51 3.73
N LEU A 9 -2.94 -9.28 2.42
CA LEU A 9 -3.27 -10.26 1.40
C LEU A 9 -2.09 -10.32 0.43
N SER A 10 -1.48 -11.48 0.30
CA SER A 10 -0.44 -11.68 -0.71
C SER A 10 -1.08 -11.77 -2.09
N GLY A 11 -0.42 -11.18 -3.08
CA GLY A 11 -0.80 -11.18 -4.47
C GLY A 11 0.41 -11.42 -5.37
N GLU A 12 0.13 -11.60 -6.65
CA GLU A 12 1.17 -11.69 -7.67
C GLU A 12 0.73 -10.96 -8.94
N GLY A 13 1.60 -10.09 -9.46
CA GLY A 13 1.47 -9.51 -10.79
C GLY A 13 1.92 -10.54 -11.81
N ARG A 14 1.01 -11.02 -12.66
CA ARG A 14 1.31 -12.04 -13.68
C ARG A 14 0.69 -11.66 -15.02
N LEU A 15 1.48 -11.74 -16.08
CA LEU A 15 0.99 -11.64 -17.45
C LEU A 15 0.60 -13.05 -17.95
N PRO A 16 -0.69 -13.34 -18.24
CA PRO A 16 -1.16 -14.70 -18.52
C PRO A 16 -0.50 -15.40 -19.71
N SER A 17 -0.03 -14.64 -20.70
CA SER A 17 0.57 -15.15 -21.94
C SER A 17 2.10 -15.25 -21.90
N SER A 18 2.73 -14.96 -20.76
CA SER A 18 4.18 -14.91 -20.65
C SER A 18 4.74 -16.00 -19.74
N ASN A 19 5.95 -16.45 -20.01
CA ASN A 19 6.69 -17.40 -19.16
C ASN A 19 7.43 -16.72 -18.00
N TRP A 20 7.21 -15.42 -17.76
CA TRP A 20 7.84 -14.73 -16.65
C TRP A 20 7.23 -15.21 -15.32
N PRO A 21 8.05 -15.38 -14.26
CA PRO A 21 7.52 -15.66 -12.94
C PRO A 21 6.63 -14.48 -12.49
N GLY A 22 5.59 -14.79 -11.71
CA GLY A 22 4.75 -13.75 -11.12
C GLY A 22 5.57 -12.84 -10.20
N GLU A 23 5.35 -11.54 -10.28
CA GLU A 23 5.97 -10.57 -9.39
C GLU A 23 5.19 -10.53 -8.07
N PRO A 24 5.79 -10.91 -6.92
CA PRO A 24 5.08 -10.92 -5.65
C PRO A 24 4.68 -9.51 -5.24
N SER A 25 3.50 -9.36 -4.67
CA SER A 25 3.00 -8.12 -4.10
C SER A 25 2.20 -8.37 -2.83
N ASP A 26 2.02 -7.34 -2.01
CA ASP A 26 1.17 -7.38 -0.82
C ASP A 26 0.14 -6.26 -0.89
N LEU A 27 -1.13 -6.62 -0.68
CA LEU A 27 -2.21 -5.68 -0.43
C LEU A 27 -2.41 -5.55 1.08
N ALA A 28 -2.04 -4.40 1.64
CA ALA A 28 -2.23 -4.07 3.05
C ALA A 28 -3.46 -3.16 3.24
N LEU A 29 -4.56 -3.73 3.73
CA LEU A 29 -5.79 -3.00 4.03
C LEU A 29 -5.76 -2.41 5.43
N ASN A 30 -6.46 -1.30 5.61
CA ASN A 30 -6.60 -0.58 6.88
C ASN A 30 -5.26 -0.05 7.43
N LEU A 31 -4.33 0.30 6.53
CA LEU A 31 -3.03 0.86 6.89
C LEU A 31 -3.19 2.32 7.36
N PRO A 32 -2.82 2.65 8.62
CA PRO A 32 -2.92 4.02 9.12
C PRO A 32 -2.02 4.97 8.34
N LEU A 33 -2.42 6.24 8.22
CA LEU A 33 -1.68 7.25 7.46
C LEU A 33 -0.19 7.32 7.85
N ASP A 34 0.12 7.34 9.15
CA ASP A 34 1.52 7.40 9.62
C ASP A 34 2.36 6.19 9.16
N ALA A 35 1.76 5.00 9.13
CA ALA A 35 2.43 3.81 8.63
C ALA A 35 2.63 3.88 7.11
N SER A 36 1.62 4.35 6.37
CA SER A 36 1.70 4.59 4.92
C SER A 36 2.82 5.56 4.58
N LYS A 37 2.95 6.68 5.32
CA LYS A 37 4.05 7.66 5.12
C LYS A 37 5.42 7.03 5.38
N ARG A 38 5.58 6.28 6.49
CA ARG A 38 6.85 5.57 6.78
C ARG A 38 7.22 4.56 5.70
N LEU A 39 6.24 3.83 5.16
CA LEU A 39 6.47 2.89 4.08
C LEU A 39 6.92 3.61 2.80
N GLY A 40 6.21 4.67 2.41
CA GLY A 40 6.58 5.48 1.25
C GLY A 40 8.00 6.06 1.37
N MET A 41 8.36 6.63 2.52
CA MET A 41 9.71 7.15 2.77
C MET A 41 10.78 6.05 2.70
N ARG A 42 10.52 4.87 3.28
CA ARG A 42 11.44 3.72 3.23
C ARG A 42 11.76 3.29 1.79
N PHE A 43 10.78 3.37 0.91
CA PHE A 43 10.92 3.03 -0.51
C PHE A 43 11.12 4.27 -1.40
N HIS A 44 11.56 5.39 -0.82
CA HIS A 44 11.89 6.62 -1.54
C HIS A 44 10.79 7.12 -2.49
N GLN A 45 9.53 6.94 -2.09
CA GLN A 45 8.39 7.50 -2.81
C GLN A 45 8.27 8.98 -2.48
N ASN A 46 8.01 9.80 -3.50
CA ASN A 46 7.80 11.24 -3.33
C ASN A 46 6.47 11.58 -2.64
N ALA A 47 5.48 10.68 -2.75
CA ALA A 47 4.16 10.84 -2.19
C ALA A 47 3.48 9.47 -1.99
N VAL A 48 2.43 9.45 -1.19
CA VAL A 48 1.48 8.33 -1.13
C VAL A 48 0.08 8.82 -1.42
N LEU A 49 -0.68 8.04 -2.19
CA LEU A 49 -2.12 8.21 -2.32
C LEU A 49 -2.78 7.39 -1.20
N TRP A 50 -3.47 8.05 -0.28
CA TRP A 50 -4.08 7.42 0.88
C TRP A 50 -5.57 7.72 0.93
N CYS A 51 -6.40 6.67 1.03
CA CYS A 51 -7.84 6.83 1.18
C CYS A 51 -8.21 6.77 2.67
N ASP A 52 -8.94 7.78 3.13
CA ASP A 52 -9.44 7.79 4.50
C ASP A 52 -10.61 6.80 4.70
N ALA A 53 -11.15 6.74 5.92
CA ALA A 53 -12.29 5.88 6.25
C ALA A 53 -13.58 6.20 5.46
N LYS A 54 -13.65 7.35 4.79
CA LYS A 54 -14.75 7.75 3.89
C LYS A 54 -14.44 7.42 2.41
N ALA A 55 -13.36 6.68 2.16
CA ALA A 55 -12.85 6.35 0.84
C ALA A 55 -12.49 7.59 -0.02
N ILE A 56 -12.19 8.73 0.62
CA ILE A 56 -11.74 9.93 -0.09
C ILE A 56 -10.23 9.82 -0.30
N PRO A 57 -9.73 9.94 -1.55
CA PRO A 57 -8.30 9.88 -1.83
C PRO A 57 -7.60 11.20 -1.48
N HIS A 58 -6.49 11.09 -0.76
CA HIS A 58 -5.61 12.20 -0.40
C HIS A 58 -4.21 11.95 -0.94
N LEU A 59 -3.67 12.89 -1.72
CA LEU A 59 -2.27 12.87 -2.10
C LEU A 59 -1.43 13.48 -0.98
N VAL A 60 -0.57 12.69 -0.36
CA VAL A 60 0.27 13.11 0.77
C VAL A 60 1.73 13.12 0.33
N LEU A 61 2.33 14.32 0.30
CA LEU A 61 3.73 14.49 -0.04
C LEU A 61 4.64 14.01 1.11
N LEU A 62 5.74 13.35 0.73
CA LEU A 62 6.75 12.78 1.63
C LEU A 62 8.09 13.48 1.36
N MET A 63 8.22 14.70 1.88
CA MET A 63 9.45 15.50 1.78
C MET A 63 10.47 15.05 2.83
#